data_AF-A0A662HML3-F1
#
_entry.id   AF-A0A662HML3-F1
#
_cell.length_a   1.000
_cell.length_b   1.000
_cell.length_c   1.000
_cell.angle_alpha   90.00
_cell.angle_beta   90.00
_cell.angle_gamma   90.00
#
_symmetry.space_group_name_H-M   'P 1'
#
loop_
_entity.id
_entity.type
_entity.pdbx_description
1 polymer ?
#
loop_
_entity_poly.entity_id
_entity_poly.type
_entity_poly.pdbx_seq_one_letter_code
_entity_poly.pdbx_strand_id
1 'polypeptide(L)'
;MGDYLNSSEFRIEIEADKKKIWKIIDKVVNGEWGLYISAFQRDFVWDKDDVRDFFDSILRGYPVGSIILWRHAGYDPENDPFAEPLISGIETYEGAKKYYILDGQ
;
A
#
# COMPACT_ATOMS: atom_id res chain seq x y z
N MET A 1 -43.99 -10.68 7.36
CA MET A 1 -43.69 -10.20 6.00
C MET A 1 -42.35 -9.51 6.12
N GLY A 2 -41.29 -10.15 5.62
CA GLY A 2 -39.91 -9.85 6.01
C GLY A 2 -39.28 -8.72 5.21
N ASP A 3 -38.30 -8.08 5.83
CA ASP A 3 -37.19 -7.44 5.14
C ASP A 3 -35.89 -8.10 5.65
N TYR A 4 -35.50 -9.17 4.95
CA TYR A 4 -34.13 -9.66 5.01
C TYR A 4 -33.27 -8.61 4.31
N LEU A 5 -32.62 -7.75 5.10
CA LEU A 5 -31.60 -6.86 4.58
C LEU A 5 -30.50 -7.70 3.91
N ASN A 6 -30.47 -7.51 2.60
CA ASN A 6 -29.61 -8.12 1.61
C ASN A 6 -28.14 -8.12 2.04
N SER A 7 -27.62 -9.28 2.43
CA SER A 7 -26.24 -9.46 2.89
C SER A 7 -25.21 -9.55 1.74
N SER A 8 -25.50 -9.00 0.56
CA SER A 8 -24.74 -9.26 -0.68
C SER A 8 -23.77 -8.17 -1.15
N GLU A 9 -23.57 -7.07 -0.40
CA GLU A 9 -22.82 -5.90 -0.92
C GLU A 9 -21.44 -5.61 -0.27
N PHE A 10 -20.86 -6.52 0.51
CA PHE A 10 -19.44 -6.41 0.88
C PHE A 10 -18.64 -7.55 0.23
N ARG A 11 -18.07 -7.26 -0.94
CA ARG A 11 -17.13 -8.16 -1.62
C ARG A 11 -15.71 -7.65 -1.42
N ILE A 12 -14.91 -8.42 -0.69
CA ILE A 12 -13.46 -8.21 -0.63
C ILE A 12 -12.85 -8.97 -1.81
N GLU A 13 -12.18 -8.25 -2.70
CA GLU A 13 -11.38 -8.84 -3.77
C GLU A 13 -9.92 -8.95 -3.30
N ILE A 14 -9.32 -10.13 -3.48
CA ILE A 14 -7.94 -10.41 -3.10
C ILE A 14 -7.16 -10.77 -4.36
N GLU A 15 -6.10 -10.01 -4.65
CA GLU A 15 -5.15 -10.29 -5.72
C GLU A 15 -3.75 -10.43 -5.10
N ALA A 16 -3.13 -11.61 -5.27
CA ALA A 16 -1.75 -11.86 -4.84
C ALA A 16 -0.87 -12.05 -6.07
N ASP A 17 0.18 -11.23 -6.20
CA ASP A 17 1.10 -11.28 -7.34
C ASP A 17 2.55 -11.05 -6.89
N LYS A 18 3.49 -11.70 -7.56
CA LYS A 18 4.93 -11.50 -7.36
C LYS A 18 5.39 -10.33 -8.22
N LYS A 19 5.55 -9.16 -7.61
CA LYS A 19 6.07 -7.97 -8.29
C LYS A 19 7.49 -7.63 -7.83
N LYS A 20 8.28 -7.11 -8.77
CA LYS A 20 9.57 -6.49 -8.48
C LYS A 20 9.31 -5.11 -7.86
N ILE A 21 10.01 -4.76 -6.77
CA ILE A 21 9.75 -3.53 -6.01
C ILE A 21 9.80 -2.27 -6.88
N TRP A 22 10.73 -2.19 -7.82
CA TRP A 22 10.85 -1.04 -8.73
C TRP A 22 9.62 -0.85 -9.61
N LYS A 23 8.92 -1.92 -10.01
CA LYS A 23 7.66 -1.76 -10.76
C LYS A 23 6.59 -1.03 -9.94
N ILE A 24 6.60 -1.19 -8.63
CA ILE A 24 5.67 -0.48 -7.73
C ILE A 24 6.13 0.97 -7.59
N ILE A 25 7.44 1.18 -7.34
CA ILE A 25 8.02 2.52 -7.25
C ILE A 25 7.77 3.33 -8.52
N ASP A 26 7.96 2.75 -9.71
CA ASP A 26 7.69 3.40 -11.00
C ASP A 26 6.24 3.87 -11.10
N LYS A 27 5.28 3.07 -10.63
CA LYS A 27 3.86 3.45 -10.61
C LYS A 27 3.60 4.63 -9.68
N VAL A 28 4.27 4.67 -8.53
CA VAL A 28 4.15 5.77 -7.58
C VAL A 28 4.78 7.04 -8.15
N VAL A 29 6.04 6.97 -8.58
CA VAL A 29 6.80 8.13 -9.09
C VAL A 29 6.15 8.75 -10.32
N ASN A 30 5.53 7.94 -11.19
CA ASN A 30 4.78 8.43 -12.35
C ASN A 30 3.38 8.98 -12.00
N GLY A 31 3.01 9.03 -10.72
CA GLY A 31 1.71 9.51 -10.25
C GLY A 31 0.54 8.57 -10.55
N GLU A 32 0.79 7.34 -11.02
CA GLU A 32 -0.25 6.34 -11.28
C GLU A 32 -0.86 5.81 -9.98
N TRP A 33 -0.03 5.65 -8.96
CA TRP A 33 -0.41 5.09 -7.67
C TRP A 33 -0.06 6.06 -6.54
N GLY A 34 -1.01 6.28 -5.63
CA GLY A 34 -0.75 6.91 -4.34
C GLY A 34 -0.62 5.83 -3.26
N LEU A 35 0.48 5.81 -2.51
CA LEU A 35 0.66 4.92 -1.36
C LEU A 35 0.61 5.73 -0.09
N TYR A 36 -0.23 5.31 0.84
CA TYR A 36 -0.47 6.01 2.10
C TYR A 36 -0.21 5.09 3.28
N ILE A 37 0.44 5.62 4.31
CA ILE A 37 0.58 4.97 5.61
C ILE A 37 -0.62 5.37 6.47
N SER A 38 -1.18 4.39 7.16
CA SER A 38 -2.27 4.63 8.11
C SER A 38 -1.75 5.19 9.43
N ALA A 39 -2.58 6.00 10.10
CA ALA A 39 -2.27 6.63 11.38
C ALA A 39 -1.88 5.66 12.52
N PHE A 40 -2.31 4.39 12.41
CA PHE A 40 -2.08 3.37 13.43
C PHE A 40 -0.86 2.47 13.12
N GLN A 41 -0.07 2.81 12.10
CA GLN A 41 1.18 2.10 11.81
C GLN A 41 2.16 2.29 12.97
N ARG A 42 2.78 1.19 13.41
CA ARG A 42 3.82 1.25 14.45
C ARG A 42 5.05 1.99 13.93
N ASP A 43 5.81 2.55 14.86
CA ASP A 43 7.09 3.19 14.56
C ASP A 43 8.04 2.26 13.80
N PHE A 44 8.89 2.86 12.97
CA PHE A 44 9.94 2.15 12.24
C PHE A 44 11.03 1.69 13.22
N VAL A 45 11.30 0.38 13.25
CA VAL A 45 12.20 -0.25 14.23
C VAL A 45 13.51 -0.76 13.66
N TRP A 46 13.70 -0.74 12.33
CA TRP A 46 14.91 -1.28 11.73
C TRP A 46 16.13 -0.43 12.05
N ASP A 47 17.21 -1.11 12.39
CA ASP A 47 18.51 -0.50 12.55
C ASP A 47 19.30 -0.47 11.22
N LYS A 48 20.58 -0.07 11.28
CA LYS A 48 21.42 0.03 10.09
C LYS A 48 21.77 -1.33 9.49
N ASP A 49 21.89 -2.35 10.32
CA ASP A 49 22.23 -3.70 9.88
C ASP A 49 21.02 -4.35 9.17
N ASP A 50 19.81 -4.15 9.71
CA ASP A 50 18.55 -4.59 9.05
C ASP A 50 18.42 -4.00 7.64
N VAL A 51 18.65 -2.67 7.51
CA VAL A 51 18.60 -1.98 6.22
C VAL A 51 19.64 -2.54 5.25
N ARG A 52 20.88 -2.76 5.72
CA ARG A 52 21.95 -3.33 4.89
C ARG A 52 21.57 -4.72 4.37
N ASP A 53 21.09 -5.59 5.25
CA ASP A 53 20.79 -6.98 4.92
C ASP A 53 19.58 -7.07 3.96
N PHE A 54 18.62 -6.15 4.10
CA PHE A 54 17.56 -5.97 3.12
C PHE A 54 18.09 -5.54 1.73
N PHE A 55 18.98 -4.56 1.67
CA PHE A 55 19.61 -4.15 0.40
C PHE A 55 20.43 -5.29 -0.23
N ASP A 56 21.18 -6.05 0.55
CA ASP A 56 21.92 -7.23 0.06
C ASP A 56 20.96 -8.28 -0.54
N SER A 57 19.81 -8.52 0.11
CA SER A 57 18.76 -9.40 -0.41
C SER A 57 18.18 -8.91 -1.75
N ILE A 58 17.93 -7.60 -1.89
CA ILE A 58 17.49 -7.00 -3.16
C ILE A 58 18.54 -7.22 -4.26
N LEU A 59 19.80 -6.91 -3.98
CA LEU A 59 20.90 -7.01 -4.95
C LEU A 59 21.14 -8.45 -5.41
N ARG A 60 20.94 -9.43 -4.53
CA ARG A 60 21.00 -10.86 -4.84
C ARG A 60 19.75 -11.40 -5.54
N GLY A 61 18.68 -10.61 -5.60
CA GLY A 61 17.41 -11.02 -6.20
C GLY A 61 16.61 -12.00 -5.35
N TYR A 62 16.87 -12.05 -4.03
CA TYR A 62 16.07 -12.85 -3.11
C TYR A 62 14.68 -12.23 -2.87
N PRO A 63 13.65 -13.04 -2.59
CA PRO A 63 12.37 -12.52 -2.12
C PRO A 63 12.57 -11.78 -0.79
N VAL A 64 12.11 -10.53 -0.71
CA VAL A 64 12.37 -9.63 0.43
C VAL A 64 11.17 -9.44 1.36
N GLY A 65 10.06 -10.12 1.10
CA GLY A 65 8.86 -10.05 1.93
C GLY A 65 7.57 -9.99 1.12
N SER A 66 6.48 -9.67 1.81
CA SER A 66 5.15 -9.43 1.24
C SER A 66 4.62 -8.13 1.83
N ILE A 67 3.81 -7.42 1.05
CA ILE A 67 3.10 -6.21 1.49
C ILE A 67 1.62 -6.38 1.19
N ILE A 68 0.78 -5.87 2.09
CA ILE A 68 -0.67 -5.85 1.88
C ILE A 68 -1.06 -4.44 1.48
N LEU A 69 -1.57 -4.32 0.25
CA LEU A 69 -2.11 -3.08 -0.29
C LEU A 69 -3.63 -3.14 -0.28
N TRP A 70 -4.25 -2.18 0.41
CA TRP A 70 -5.70 -2.07 0.48
C TRP A 70 -6.18 -0.84 -0.27
N ARG A 71 -7.11 -1.05 -1.20
CA ARG A 71 -7.80 0.02 -1.92
C ARG A 71 -9.27 -0.07 -1.61
N HIS A 72 -9.81 0.99 -1.03
CA HIS A 72 -11.24 1.08 -0.77
C HIS A 72 -11.97 1.69 -1.97
N ALA A 73 -13.13 1.14 -2.34
CA ALA A 73 -13.87 1.58 -3.53
C ALA A 73 -14.55 2.96 -3.36
N GLY A 74 -14.91 3.33 -2.13
CA GLY A 74 -15.65 4.56 -1.83
C GLY A 74 -14.95 5.49 -0.84
N TYR A 75 -13.65 5.30 -0.60
CA TYR A 75 -12.89 6.10 0.36
C TYR A 75 -11.57 6.49 -0.28
N ASP A 76 -11.32 7.79 -0.29
CA ASP A 76 -10.13 8.38 -0.85
C ASP A 76 -9.19 8.79 0.30
N PRO A 77 -7.96 8.24 0.37
CA PRO A 77 -6.99 8.59 1.40
C PRO A 77 -6.67 10.08 1.49
N GLU A 78 -6.84 10.87 0.42
CA GLU A 78 -6.62 12.32 0.49
C GLU A 78 -7.66 13.05 1.35
N ASN A 79 -8.82 12.42 1.59
CA ASN A 79 -9.84 12.94 2.50
C ASN A 79 -9.61 12.47 3.95
N ASP A 80 -8.61 11.62 4.20
CA ASP A 80 -8.23 11.17 5.54
C ASP A 80 -7.21 12.14 6.14
N PRO A 81 -7.56 12.90 7.20
CA PRO A 81 -6.62 13.83 7.83
C PRO A 81 -5.44 13.14 8.52
N PHE A 82 -5.46 11.81 8.63
CA PHE A 82 -4.39 11.03 9.26
C PHE A 82 -3.66 10.10 8.28
N ALA A 83 -3.99 10.14 6.99
CA ALA A 83 -3.25 9.40 5.98
C ALA A 83 -2.05 10.22 5.49
N GLU A 84 -0.86 9.65 5.65
CA GLU A 84 0.38 10.29 5.19
C GLU A 84 0.87 9.62 3.91
N PRO A 85 1.18 10.38 2.84
CA PRO A 85 1.82 9.82 1.66
C PRO A 85 3.16 9.18 2.03
N LEU A 86 3.38 7.94 1.58
CA LEU A 86 4.64 7.23 1.82
C LEU A 86 5.85 7.99 1.23
N ILE A 87 5.65 8.63 0.08
CA ILE A 87 6.66 9.44 -0.60
C ILE A 87 6.09 10.84 -0.78
N SER A 88 6.64 11.81 -0.05
CA SER A 88 6.22 13.21 -0.15
C SER A 88 6.64 13.83 -1.49
N GLY A 89 5.85 14.79 -1.98
CA GLY A 89 6.17 15.57 -3.18
C GLY A 89 5.85 14.88 -4.51
N ILE A 90 5.16 13.74 -4.48
CA ILE A 90 4.61 13.10 -5.67
C ILE A 90 3.15 13.52 -5.83
N GLU A 91 2.84 14.17 -6.95
CA GLU A 91 1.46 14.48 -7.34
C GLU A 91 0.87 13.30 -8.12
N THR A 92 -0.29 12.82 -7.70
CA THR A 92 -1.03 11.78 -8.43
C THR A 92 -2.02 12.41 -9.40
N TYR A 93 -2.18 11.82 -10.59
CA TYR A 93 -3.18 12.31 -11.55
C TYR A 93 -4.60 11.88 -11.17
N GLU A 94 -5.60 12.51 -11.79
CA GLU A 94 -7.01 12.21 -11.59
C GLU A 94 -7.35 10.75 -11.97
N GLY A 95 -7.86 9.98 -11.01
CA GLY A 95 -8.15 8.56 -11.20
C GLY A 95 -6.96 7.62 -10.93
N ALA A 96 -5.85 8.14 -10.38
CA ALA A 96 -4.78 7.33 -9.82
C ALA A 96 -5.32 6.33 -8.78
N LYS A 97 -4.70 5.15 -8.72
CA LYS A 97 -5.08 4.13 -7.74
C LYS A 97 -4.45 4.47 -6.40
N LYS A 98 -5.27 4.71 -5.38
CA LYS A 98 -4.80 5.04 -4.04
C LYS A 98 -4.90 3.81 -3.13
N TYR A 99 -3.81 3.50 -2.44
CA TYR A 99 -3.69 2.33 -1.59
C TYR A 99 -3.19 2.71 -0.20
N TYR A 100 -3.79 2.12 0.82
CA TYR A 100 -3.18 2.01 2.13
C TYR A 100 -2.22 0.83 2.16
N ILE A 101 -1.08 1.02 2.82
CA ILE A 101 -0.20 -0.06 3.21
C ILE A 101 -0.65 -0.55 4.60
N LEU A 102 -1.12 -1.79 4.66
CA LEU A 102 -1.64 -2.39 5.91
C LEU A 102 -0.62 -3.28 6.61
N ASP A 103 0.42 -3.72 5.90
CA ASP A 103 1.39 -4.68 6.40
C ASP A 103 2.78 -4.45 5.77
N GLY A 104 3.84 -4.79 6.52
CA GLY A 104 5.24 -4.60 6.13
C GLY A 104 6.18 -4.24 7.29
N GLN A 105 6.22 -5.08 8.33
CA GLN A 105 7.19 -4.97 9.45
C GLN A 105 8.40 -5.88 9.25
#